data_AF-A0A495EW95-F1
#
_entry.id   AF-A0A495EW95-F1
#
_cell.length_a   1.000
_cell.length_b   1.000
_cell.length_c   1.000
_cell.angle_alpha   90.00
_cell.angle_beta   90.00
_cell.angle_gamma   90.00
#
_symmetry.space_group_name_H-M   'P 1'
#
loop_
_entity.id
_entity.type
_entity.pdbx_description
1 polymer ?
#
loop_
_entity_poly.entity_id
_entity_poly.type
_entity_poly.pdbx_seq_one_letter_code
_entity_poly.pdbx_strand_id
1 'polypeptide(L)'
;MSINQDTPAANRIDAGEDGVAKVYEIYPGASSVVPVQPHGRRRPPSAQAGMATAEYAIATLAAVGFAGILVFIMRSDEVRGFLLNLIRTALTLP
;
A
#
# COMPACT_ATOMS: atom_id res chain seq x y z
N MET A 1 7.99 -46.10 -44.63
CA MET A 1 8.34 -46.59 -43.28
C MET A 1 9.84 -46.44 -43.11
N SER A 2 10.30 -45.33 -42.53
CA SER A 2 11.44 -45.29 -41.59
C SER A 2 11.59 -43.86 -41.11
N ILE A 3 11.50 -43.72 -39.80
CA ILE A 3 11.88 -42.54 -39.02
C ILE A 3 13.41 -42.57 -38.87
N ASN A 4 14.08 -41.43 -38.91
CA ASN A 4 15.27 -41.24 -38.10
C ASN A 4 15.47 -39.77 -37.76
N GLN A 5 15.65 -39.56 -36.46
CA GLN A 5 15.81 -38.31 -35.75
C GLN A 5 17.26 -37.85 -35.91
N ASP A 6 17.47 -36.61 -36.32
CA ASP A 6 18.66 -35.86 -35.94
C ASP A 6 18.18 -34.51 -35.42
N THR A 7 18.43 -34.28 -34.14
CA THR A 7 18.25 -33.01 -33.46
C THR A 7 19.59 -32.27 -33.50
N PRO A 8 19.72 -31.15 -34.24
CA PRO A 8 20.76 -30.18 -33.96
C PRO A 8 20.12 -28.90 -33.42
N ALA A 9 20.39 -28.69 -32.14
CA ALA A 9 20.66 -27.43 -31.47
C ALA A 9 19.74 -26.24 -31.76
N ALA A 10 19.10 -25.79 -30.68
CA ALA A 10 18.70 -24.41 -30.46
C ALA A 10 19.56 -23.45 -31.27
N ASN A 11 18.94 -22.76 -32.22
CA ASN A 11 19.58 -21.71 -33.01
C ASN A 11 20.23 -20.77 -32.00
N ARG A 12 21.56 -20.90 -31.92
CA ARG A 12 22.42 -20.07 -31.10
C ARG A 12 22.01 -18.65 -31.43
N ILE A 13 21.63 -17.90 -30.40
CA ILE A 13 21.52 -16.46 -30.56
C ILE A 13 22.90 -16.04 -31.00
N ASP A 14 23.05 -15.82 -32.31
CA ASP A 14 24.22 -15.22 -32.89
C ASP A 14 24.25 -13.81 -32.33
N ALA A 15 24.91 -13.69 -31.18
CA ALA A 15 25.33 -12.43 -30.62
C ALA A 15 26.33 -11.84 -31.60
N GLY A 16 25.80 -11.18 -32.64
CA GLY A 16 26.56 -10.33 -33.53
C GLY A 16 27.38 -9.38 -32.66
N GLU A 17 28.68 -9.39 -32.90
CA GLU A 17 29.77 -8.90 -32.05
C GLU A 17 29.80 -7.39 -31.77
N ASP A 18 28.73 -6.66 -32.10
CA ASP A 18 28.63 -5.23 -31.81
C ASP A 18 27.34 -4.99 -31.04
N GLY A 19 27.30 -5.31 -29.75
CA GLY A 19 26.14 -5.20 -28.83
C GLY A 19 25.54 -3.79 -28.65
N VAL A 20 25.57 -2.96 -29.68
CA VAL A 20 25.03 -1.61 -29.78
C VAL A 20 23.83 -1.68 -30.72
N ALA A 21 22.63 -1.78 -30.15
CA ALA A 21 21.40 -1.66 -30.91
C ALA A 21 21.40 -0.33 -31.70
N LYS A 22 21.12 -0.39 -33.00
CA LYS A 22 21.01 0.80 -33.85
C LYS A 22 19.74 1.56 -33.48
N VAL A 23 19.90 2.60 -32.66
CA VAL A 23 18.81 3.50 -32.28
C VAL A 23 18.54 4.46 -33.45
N TYR A 24 17.41 4.29 -34.11
CA TYR A 24 16.92 5.24 -35.10
C TYR A 24 16.07 6.31 -34.42
N GLU A 25 16.40 7.56 -34.66
CA GLU A 25 15.65 8.69 -34.15
C GLU A 25 14.38 8.88 -35.00
N ILE A 26 13.20 8.64 -34.42
CA ILE A 26 11.92 8.69 -35.14
C ILE A 26 11.54 10.13 -35.53
N TYR A 27 12.01 11.11 -34.75
CA TYR A 27 11.79 12.53 -34.98
C TYR A 27 13.13 13.27 -34.98
N PRO A 28 13.54 13.89 -36.10
CA PRO A 28 14.82 14.57 -36.16
C PRO A 28 14.91 15.68 -35.12
N GLY A 29 15.91 15.60 -34.24
CA GLY A 29 16.18 16.58 -33.18
C GLY A 29 15.67 16.16 -31.78
N ALA A 30 14.87 15.10 -31.66
CA ALA A 30 14.43 14.54 -30.38
C ALA A 30 15.58 14.16 -29.43
N SER A 31 16.71 13.67 -29.95
CA SER A 31 17.90 13.34 -29.15
C SER A 31 18.60 14.59 -28.58
N SER A 32 18.36 15.75 -29.19
CA SER A 32 18.95 17.04 -28.80
C SER A 32 18.06 17.87 -27.87
N VAL A 33 16.80 17.46 -27.67
CA VAL A 33 15.88 18.17 -26.77
C VAL A 33 16.23 17.87 -25.33
N VAL A 34 16.38 18.91 -24.51
CA VAL A 34 16.55 18.78 -23.07
C VAL A 34 15.36 18.02 -22.49
N PRO A 35 15.55 16.88 -21.80
CA PRO A 35 14.46 16.16 -21.17
C PRO A 35 13.73 17.08 -20.20
N VAL A 36 12.40 17.20 -20.35
CA VAL A 36 11.58 17.85 -19.33
C VAL A 36 11.64 16.97 -18.10
N GLN A 37 12.44 17.35 -17.11
CA GLN A 37 12.46 16.69 -15.82
C GLN A 37 11.08 16.89 -15.18
N PRO A 38 10.30 15.82 -14.96
CA PRO A 38 9.07 15.95 -14.20
C PRO A 38 9.49 16.44 -12.82
N HIS A 39 9.17 17.70 -12.51
CA HIS A 39 9.40 18.24 -11.19
C HIS A 39 8.56 17.40 -10.23
N GLY A 40 9.23 16.52 -9.48
CA GLY A 40 8.61 15.77 -8.40
C GLY A 40 7.83 16.76 -7.55
N ARG A 41 6.53 16.52 -7.44
CA ARG A 41 5.55 17.44 -6.83
C ARG A 41 6.03 17.79 -5.43
N ARG A 42 6.76 18.89 -5.31
CA ARG A 42 7.40 19.31 -4.06
C ARG A 42 6.26 19.70 -3.13
N ARG A 43 5.92 18.84 -2.17
CA ARG A 43 4.94 19.19 -1.15
C ARG A 43 5.42 20.48 -0.49
N PRO A 44 4.60 21.54 -0.42
CA PRO A 44 5.01 22.77 0.22
C PRO A 44 5.35 22.46 1.68
N PRO A 45 6.38 23.07 2.27
CA PRO A 45 6.79 22.81 3.65
C PRO A 45 5.68 23.09 4.68
N SER A 46 4.68 23.88 4.30
CA SER A 46 3.44 24.10 5.08
C SER A 46 2.51 22.88 5.13
N ALA A 47 2.63 21.92 4.22
CA ALA A 47 1.88 20.66 4.28
C ALA A 47 2.34 19.77 5.46
N GLN A 48 3.53 20.00 5.98
CA GLN A 48 4.04 19.37 7.21
C GLN A 48 3.62 20.14 8.46
N ALA A 49 3.37 21.44 8.34
CA ALA A 49 2.87 22.26 9.44
C ALA A 49 1.42 21.85 9.75
N GLY A 50 1.22 21.14 10.87
CA GLY A 50 -0.09 20.62 11.29
C GLY A 50 -0.28 19.11 11.07
N MET A 51 0.71 18.41 10.47
CA MET A 51 0.65 16.96 10.30
C MET A 51 0.51 16.24 11.65
N ALA A 52 1.29 16.65 12.66
CA ALA A 52 1.20 16.10 14.00
C ALA A 52 -0.20 16.27 14.62
N THR A 53 -0.80 17.45 14.53
CA THR A 53 -2.16 17.70 15.06
C THR A 53 -3.22 16.87 14.34
N ALA A 54 -3.10 16.71 13.01
CA ALA A 54 -3.99 15.87 12.23
C ALA A 54 -3.85 14.39 12.58
N GLU A 55 -2.63 13.90 12.84
CA GLU A 55 -2.37 12.52 13.26
C GLU A 55 -3.06 12.21 14.60
N TYR A 56 -2.91 13.08 15.59
CA TYR A 56 -3.61 12.91 16.88
C TYR A 56 -5.12 12.96 16.71
N ALA A 57 -5.64 13.84 15.85
CA ALA A 57 -7.08 13.91 15.57
C ALA A 57 -7.59 12.59 14.95
N ILE A 58 -6.87 12.02 14.00
CA ILE A 58 -7.25 10.73 13.39
C ILE A 58 -7.14 9.59 14.39
N ALA A 59 -6.07 9.55 15.20
CA ALA A 59 -5.88 8.53 16.23
C ALA A 59 -7.00 8.56 17.28
N THR A 60 -7.38 9.75 17.73
CA THR A 60 -8.50 9.92 18.66
C THR A 60 -9.83 9.53 18.03
N LEU A 61 -10.11 9.93 16.79
CA LEU A 61 -11.32 9.49 16.08
C LEU A 61 -11.38 7.97 15.90
N ALA A 62 -10.26 7.32 15.58
CA ALA A 62 -10.17 5.88 15.48
C ALA A 62 -10.47 5.20 16.83
N ALA A 63 -9.88 5.70 17.92
CA ALA A 63 -10.12 5.18 19.27
C ALA A 63 -11.58 5.38 19.71
N VAL A 64 -12.17 6.54 19.41
CA VAL A 64 -13.59 6.83 19.70
C VAL A 64 -14.51 5.91 18.89
N GLY A 65 -14.19 5.63 17.63
CA GLY A 65 -14.93 4.67 16.82
C GLY A 65 -14.92 3.26 17.44
N PHE A 66 -13.75 2.80 17.89
CA PHE A 66 -13.64 1.52 18.61
C PHE A 66 -14.44 1.53 19.93
N ALA A 67 -14.35 2.60 20.72
CA ALA A 67 -15.15 2.75 21.94
C ALA A 67 -16.65 2.74 21.66
N GLY A 68 -17.09 3.31 20.52
CA GLY A 68 -18.46 3.27 20.06
C GLY A 68 -18.99 1.84 19.87
N ILE A 69 -18.16 0.94 19.33
CA ILE A 69 -18.50 -0.49 19.20
C ILE A 69 -18.65 -1.12 20.59
N LEU A 70 -17.73 -0.83 21.52
CA LEU A 70 -17.83 -1.35 22.89
C LEU A 70 -19.10 -0.86 23.59
N VAL A 71 -19.46 0.42 23.44
CA VAL A 71 -20.71 0.99 23.96
C VAL A 71 -21.92 0.29 23.34
N PHE A 72 -21.88 0.00 22.04
CA PHE A 72 -22.95 -0.75 21.38
C PHE A 72 -23.10 -2.15 21.97
N ILE A 73 -22.00 -2.86 22.23
CA ILE A 73 -22.02 -4.17 22.89
C ILE A 73 -22.60 -4.06 24.31
N MET A 74 -22.19 -3.04 25.07
CA MET A 74 -22.68 -2.80 26.44
C MET A 74 -24.17 -2.46 26.50
N ARG A 75 -24.78 -2.02 25.38
CA ARG A 75 -26.21 -1.73 25.32
C ARG A 75 -27.08 -2.99 25.23
N SER A 76 -26.51 -4.15 24.91
CA SER A 76 -27.22 -5.43 24.92
C SER A 76 -27.75 -5.78 26.32
N ASP A 77 -28.97 -6.31 26.39
CA ASP A 77 -29.61 -6.69 27.67
C ASP A 77 -28.83 -7.79 28.40
N GLU A 78 -28.26 -8.74 27.65
CA GLU A 78 -27.46 -9.83 28.23
C GLU A 78 -26.18 -9.32 28.88
N VAL A 79 -25.45 -8.45 28.19
CA VAL A 79 -24.21 -7.85 28.70
C VAL A 79 -24.50 -6.93 29.88
N ARG A 80 -25.55 -6.11 29.78
CA ARG A 80 -26.00 -5.24 30.88
C ARG A 80 -26.38 -6.06 32.11
N GLY A 81 -27.14 -7.14 31.93
CA GLY A 81 -27.53 -8.05 33.01
C GLY A 81 -26.32 -8.68 33.71
N PHE A 82 -25.36 -9.17 32.92
CA PHE A 82 -24.11 -9.72 33.43
C PHE A 82 -23.31 -8.71 34.28
N LEU A 83 -23.12 -7.49 33.76
CA LEU A 83 -22.41 -6.43 34.48
C LEU A 83 -23.12 -6.03 35.77
N LEU A 84 -24.46 -5.92 35.75
CA LEU A 84 -25.24 -5.62 36.95
C LEU A 84 -25.14 -6.73 37.99
N ASN A 85 -25.11 -8.00 37.57
CA ASN A 85 -24.91 -9.11 38.47
C ASN A 85 -23.52 -9.06 39.12
N LEU A 86 -22.48 -8.81 38.32
CA LEU A 86 -21.10 -8.68 38.83
C LEU A 86 -20.99 -7.54 39.85
N ILE A 87 -21.60 -6.38 39.56
CA ILE A 87 -21.64 -5.23 40.47
C ILE A 87 -22.39 -5.60 41.77
N ARG A 88 -23.55 -6.26 41.67
CA ARG A 88 -24.32 -6.69 42.85
C ARG A 88 -23.50 -7.63 43.71
N THR A 89 -22.89 -8.66 43.13
CA THR A 89 -22.01 -9.59 43.85
C THR A 89 -20.83 -8.88 44.50
N ALA A 90 -20.21 -7.92 43.82
CA ALA A 90 -19.10 -7.15 44.36
C ALA A 90 -19.50 -6.19 45.49
N LEU A 91 -20.74 -5.68 45.48
CA LEU A 91 -21.28 -4.77 46.51
C LEU A 91 -21.92 -5.50 47.69
N THR A 92 -22.39 -6.73 47.48
CA THR A 92 -22.75 -7.64 48.57
C THR A 92 -21.49 -8.35 49.04
N LEU A 93 -20.56 -7.62 49.67
CA LEU A 93 -19.68 -8.28 50.63
C LEU A 93 -20.56 -8.82 51.78
N PRO A 94 -20.28 -10.02 52.33
CA PRO A 94 -20.75 -10.38 53.66
C PRO A 94 -20.34 -9.33 54.70
#